data_AF-A0A2E8GW80-F1
#
_entry.id   AF-A0A2E8GW80-F1
#
_cell.length_a   1.000
_cell.length_b   1.000
_cell.length_c   1.000
_cell.angle_alpha   90.00
_cell.angle_beta   90.00
_cell.angle_gamma   90.00
#
_symmetry.space_group_name_H-M   'P 1'
#
loop_
_entity.id
_entity.type
_entity.pdbx_description
1 polymer ?
#
loop_
_entity_poly.entity_id
_entity_poly.type
_entity_poly.pdbx_seq_one_letter_code
_entity_poly.pdbx_strand_id
1 'polypeptide(L)'
;MKRKNISITGAEENFFCLFFYRISSFLKLLGNLMDNQLVMIKHVSIVLALVTITSFVYPDEFDIPDGYYDPSEGLFGIELKTALHEIINDHDSQSNSSLWTHFQSTDVKTNSKVWDMYSDIPDGTPPYEFTFVTDQCGNYSQEGDCYNREHSWPSSWFDDNYPMKTDLYHVYPTDGYVNNRRANYPFGEVGTSTWVSENGSKVGSCSYPDCEGTVFEPIDDYKGDFARTYFYMSTRYFGEDSGWDANQMVDGAELKPLAVNLLMDWHESDPVSEKELDRNEVVYEIQGNRNPYIDHPEYADRVWRAATINVVSLENWNMVGLPLAVDDPSYQTIFPSSVGGTLYSYNGAYIPETELIQGDGYWLRFQEAGSVQITGVETDQLYILLTEGWNMISGISSEINVSNIIDPDGLILPNSIYGFSTNYFASDILEPGHGYWVRSSGIGEIIITVPASRE
;
A
#
# COMPACT_ATOMS: atom_id res chain seq x y z
N MET A 1 6.37 73.87 -22.72
CA MET A 1 5.38 73.24 -21.81
C MET A 1 4.54 72.26 -22.65
N LYS A 2 4.33 71.03 -22.15
CA LYS A 2 3.56 69.88 -22.69
C LYS A 2 4.22 69.09 -23.84
N ARG A 3 4.98 68.03 -23.53
CA ARG A 3 4.63 66.62 -23.18
C ARG A 3 4.30 65.76 -24.41
N LYS A 4 5.28 64.93 -24.80
CA LYS A 4 5.15 63.68 -25.55
C LYS A 4 4.28 62.68 -24.77
N ASN A 5 3.59 61.79 -25.48
CA ASN A 5 3.39 60.42 -25.00
C ASN A 5 3.32 59.43 -26.17
N ILE A 6 3.93 58.29 -25.91
CA ILE A 6 4.34 57.19 -26.78
C ILE A 6 3.24 56.13 -26.77
N SER A 7 3.03 55.47 -27.91
CA SER A 7 2.19 54.30 -28.09
C SER A 7 2.87 53.03 -27.54
N ILE A 8 2.12 52.19 -26.84
CA ILE A 8 2.45 50.77 -26.64
C ILE A 8 1.22 49.95 -27.07
N THR A 9 1.49 48.98 -27.93
CA THR A 9 0.55 48.06 -28.59
C THR A 9 0.24 46.84 -27.72
N GLY A 10 -0.92 46.24 -27.95
CA GLY A 10 -1.53 45.23 -27.08
C GLY A 10 -0.87 43.85 -27.09
N ALA A 11 -0.84 43.26 -25.90
CA ALA A 11 -0.76 41.82 -25.60
C ALA A 11 -1.03 41.54 -24.09
N GLU A 12 -1.96 42.24 -23.43
CA GLU A 12 -2.22 42.06 -21.97
C GLU A 12 -3.71 41.98 -21.57
N GLU A 13 -4.65 41.77 -22.51
CA GLU A 13 -6.09 41.68 -22.17
C GLU A 13 -6.68 40.24 -22.15
N ASN A 14 -5.91 39.20 -22.48
CA ASN A 14 -6.44 37.82 -22.56
C ASN A 14 -6.14 36.90 -21.37
N PHE A 15 -5.44 37.37 -20.33
CA PHE A 15 -5.19 36.55 -19.13
C PHE A 15 -6.21 36.77 -17.99
N PHE A 16 -7.01 37.84 -18.05
CA PHE A 16 -8.02 38.16 -17.02
C PHE A 16 -9.43 37.60 -17.31
N CYS A 17 -9.70 37.05 -18.49
CA CYS A 17 -11.04 36.57 -18.87
C CYS A 17 -11.33 35.08 -18.59
N LEU A 18 -10.31 34.23 -18.40
CA LEU A 18 -10.50 32.79 -18.14
C LEU A 18 -10.58 32.43 -16.64
N PHE A 19 -10.07 33.29 -15.76
CA PHE A 19 -10.13 33.09 -14.30
C PHE A 19 -11.52 33.43 -13.71
N PHE A 20 -12.26 34.39 -14.31
CA PHE A 20 -13.58 34.80 -13.83
C PHE A 20 -14.74 33.87 -14.27
N TYR A 21 -14.57 33.07 -15.33
CA TYR A 21 -15.65 32.17 -15.80
C TYR A 21 -15.78 30.89 -14.96
N ARG A 22 -14.69 30.42 -14.32
CA ARG A 22 -14.73 29.22 -13.44
C ARG A 22 -15.25 29.51 -12.02
N ILE A 23 -15.09 30.73 -11.50
CA ILE A 23 -15.63 31.10 -10.18
C ILE A 23 -17.14 31.38 -10.24
N SER A 24 -17.65 31.93 -11.35
CA SER A 24 -19.09 32.19 -11.52
C SER A 24 -19.94 30.91 -11.69
N SER A 25 -19.36 29.82 -12.19
CA SER A 25 -20.06 28.54 -12.35
C SER A 25 -20.16 27.77 -11.02
N PHE A 26 -19.16 27.93 -10.14
CA PHE A 26 -19.10 27.25 -8.84
C PHE A 26 -20.01 27.94 -7.79
N LEU A 27 -20.10 29.27 -7.82
CA LEU A 27 -21.00 30.03 -6.93
C LEU A 27 -22.50 29.89 -7.30
N LYS A 28 -22.83 29.60 -8.56
CA LYS A 28 -24.22 29.29 -8.98
C LYS A 28 -24.69 27.89 -8.56
N LEU A 29 -23.76 26.94 -8.34
CA LEU A 29 -24.09 25.61 -7.82
C LEU A 29 -24.31 25.64 -6.29
N LEU A 30 -23.51 26.43 -5.57
CA LEU A 30 -23.67 26.67 -4.12
C LEU A 30 -24.96 27.45 -3.78
N GLY A 31 -25.37 28.41 -4.62
CA GLY A 31 -26.62 29.14 -4.44
C GLY A 31 -27.89 28.28 -4.54
N ASN A 32 -27.90 27.28 -5.42
CA ASN A 32 -29.05 26.37 -5.58
C ASN A 32 -29.13 25.26 -4.52
N LEU A 33 -28.03 24.96 -3.81
CA LEU A 33 -28.05 24.04 -2.65
C LEU A 33 -28.52 24.72 -1.36
N MET A 34 -28.40 26.05 -1.23
CA MET A 34 -28.80 26.78 -0.03
C MET A 34 -30.29 27.20 -0.02
N ASP A 35 -30.97 27.22 -1.17
CA ASP A 35 -32.40 27.59 -1.25
C ASP A 35 -33.38 26.44 -0.92
N ASN A 36 -32.91 25.19 -0.82
CA ASN A 36 -33.74 24.03 -0.44
C ASN A 36 -33.66 23.65 1.06
N GLN A 37 -33.01 24.46 1.89
CA GLN A 37 -32.93 24.26 3.35
C GLN A 37 -33.62 25.38 4.15
N LEU A 38 -34.35 26.30 3.48
CA LEU A 38 -34.91 27.50 4.10
C LEU A 38 -36.44 27.52 4.27
N VAL A 39 -37.08 26.35 4.38
CA VAL A 39 -38.55 26.26 4.60
C VAL A 39 -38.94 25.77 6.01
N MET A 40 -38.00 25.36 6.86
CA MET A 40 -38.35 24.72 8.15
C MET A 40 -37.80 25.43 9.38
N ILE A 41 -37.58 26.74 9.35
CA ILE A 41 -37.25 27.49 10.57
C ILE A 41 -37.97 28.85 10.58
N LYS A 42 -39.20 28.86 11.10
CA LYS A 42 -39.66 29.80 12.15
C LYS A 42 -41.16 29.65 12.42
N HIS A 43 -41.44 29.52 13.71
CA HIS A 43 -42.74 29.55 14.40
C HIS A 43 -43.48 28.20 14.51
N VAL A 44 -43.26 27.46 15.60
CA VAL A 44 -44.27 27.27 16.67
C VAL A 44 -43.56 26.81 17.97
N SER A 45 -43.93 27.52 19.03
CA SER A 45 -43.73 27.39 20.47
C SER A 45 -43.59 25.98 21.08
N ILE A 46 -42.67 25.89 22.04
CA ILE A 46 -42.79 25.24 23.37
C ILE A 46 -43.74 24.02 23.42
N VAL A 47 -43.17 22.82 23.31
CA VAL A 47 -43.67 21.62 23.97
C VAL A 47 -42.47 20.92 24.61
N LEU A 48 -42.51 20.83 25.94
CA LEU A 48 -41.63 20.02 26.75
C LEU A 48 -41.92 18.55 26.41
N ALA A 49 -41.06 17.91 25.63
CA ALA A 49 -41.11 16.47 25.39
C ALA A 49 -39.74 15.89 25.73
N LEU A 50 -39.72 14.93 26.65
CA LEU A 50 -38.54 14.13 26.96
C LEU A 50 -37.97 13.57 25.65
N VAL A 51 -36.83 14.09 25.22
CA VAL A 51 -35.97 13.38 24.28
C VAL A 51 -35.24 12.34 25.12
N THR A 52 -35.77 11.12 25.16
CA THR A 52 -34.92 9.97 25.45
C THR A 52 -33.83 9.98 24.39
N ILE A 53 -32.60 10.25 24.81
CA ILE A 53 -31.41 9.95 24.02
C ILE A 53 -31.42 8.43 23.87
N THR A 54 -32.05 7.93 22.81
CA THR A 54 -31.66 6.64 22.27
C THR A 54 -30.32 6.91 21.62
N SER A 55 -29.25 6.58 22.33
CA SER A 55 -27.96 6.36 21.70
C SER A 55 -28.25 5.39 20.54
N PHE A 56 -28.19 5.89 19.32
CA PHE A 56 -27.90 5.01 18.21
C PHE A 56 -26.48 4.53 18.50
N VAL A 57 -26.38 3.33 19.08
CA VAL A 57 -25.16 2.55 19.00
C VAL A 57 -25.02 2.29 17.51
N TYR A 58 -24.15 3.05 16.85
CA TYR A 58 -23.56 2.59 15.61
C TYR A 58 -22.80 1.31 16.00
N PRO A 59 -23.10 0.15 15.41
CA PRO A 59 -22.26 -1.02 15.64
C PRO A 59 -20.84 -0.72 15.16
N ASP A 60 -19.93 -0.89 16.10
CA ASP A 60 -18.48 -1.12 16.06
C ASP A 60 -17.64 -0.26 15.10
N GLU A 61 -16.93 0.73 15.65
CA GLU A 61 -15.57 0.96 15.18
C GLU A 61 -14.82 -0.36 15.38
N PHE A 62 -14.11 -0.84 14.36
CA PHE A 62 -13.17 -1.95 14.48
C PHE A 62 -12.08 -1.52 15.48
N ASP A 63 -12.34 -1.75 16.76
CA ASP A 63 -11.55 -1.17 17.85
C ASP A 63 -10.31 -2.04 18.09
N ILE A 64 -9.25 -1.75 17.32
CA ILE A 64 -7.89 -2.14 17.67
C ILE A 64 -7.66 -1.69 19.13
N PRO A 65 -7.26 -2.58 20.05
CA PRO A 65 -7.09 -2.21 21.45
C PRO A 65 -6.13 -1.01 21.60
N ASP A 66 -6.45 -0.08 22.50
CA ASP A 66 -5.60 1.07 22.78
C ASP A 66 -4.15 0.64 23.05
N GLY A 67 -3.22 1.15 22.24
CA GLY A 67 -1.80 0.88 22.36
C GLY A 67 -1.35 -0.50 21.85
N TYR A 68 -2.20 -1.26 21.15
CA TYR A 68 -1.86 -2.59 20.64
C TYR A 68 -0.62 -2.59 19.74
N TYR A 69 -0.45 -1.55 18.92
CA TYR A 69 0.67 -1.39 18.00
C TYR A 69 1.76 -0.40 18.45
N ASP A 70 1.69 0.18 19.66
CA ASP A 70 2.71 1.11 20.19
C ASP A 70 4.15 0.59 20.05
N PRO A 71 4.46 -0.72 20.27
CA PRO A 71 5.83 -1.23 20.12
C PRO A 71 6.37 -1.19 18.69
N SER A 72 5.50 -0.99 17.69
CA SER A 72 5.85 -0.98 16.26
C SER A 72 6.07 0.43 15.68
N GLU A 73 5.80 1.49 16.46
CA GLU A 73 5.88 2.88 16.01
C GLU A 73 7.27 3.24 15.47
N GLY A 74 7.31 3.80 14.26
CA GLY A 74 8.53 4.29 13.62
C GLY A 74 9.51 3.20 13.16
N LEU A 75 9.16 1.92 13.28
CA LEU A 75 10.02 0.82 12.86
C LEU A 75 9.83 0.48 11.37
N PHE A 76 10.86 -0.10 10.76
CA PHE A 76 10.88 -0.57 9.38
C PHE A 76 11.62 -1.90 9.30
N GLY A 77 11.43 -2.63 8.20
CA GLY A 77 12.19 -3.83 7.88
C GLY A 77 12.07 -4.93 8.94
N ILE A 78 13.22 -5.53 9.27
CA ILE A 78 13.29 -6.65 10.20
C ILE A 78 12.94 -6.25 11.63
N GLU A 79 13.23 -5.01 12.02
CA GLU A 79 12.87 -4.46 13.32
C GLU A 79 11.35 -4.37 13.47
N LEU A 80 10.64 -3.88 12.43
CA LEU A 80 9.18 -3.86 12.41
C LEU A 80 8.61 -5.28 12.43
N LYS A 81 9.09 -6.18 11.56
CA LYS A 81 8.63 -7.57 11.54
C LYS A 81 8.80 -8.26 12.89
N THR A 82 9.91 -8.01 13.58
CA THR A 82 10.18 -8.54 14.92
C THR A 82 9.22 -7.96 15.95
N ALA A 83 8.99 -6.64 15.94
CA ALA A 83 8.03 -6.02 16.85
C ALA A 83 6.60 -6.55 16.64
N LEU A 84 6.17 -6.68 15.38
CA LEU A 84 4.87 -7.26 15.05
C LEU A 84 4.76 -8.72 15.46
N HIS A 85 5.82 -9.52 15.26
CA HIS A 85 5.89 -10.88 15.78
C HIS A 85 5.64 -10.93 17.29
N GLU A 86 6.37 -10.12 18.08
CA GLU A 86 6.19 -10.08 19.53
C GLU A 86 4.79 -9.61 19.98
N ILE A 87 4.10 -8.81 19.17
CA ILE A 87 2.72 -8.39 19.46
C ILE A 87 1.74 -9.55 19.24
N ILE A 88 1.94 -10.36 18.19
CA ILE A 88 0.95 -11.35 17.74
C ILE A 88 1.33 -12.81 18.05
N ASN A 89 2.54 -13.07 18.59
CA ASN A 89 3.07 -14.42 18.79
C ASN A 89 2.29 -15.23 19.83
N ASP A 90 1.66 -14.62 20.82
CA ASP A 90 0.81 -15.35 21.76
C ASP A 90 -0.63 -15.34 21.27
N HIS A 91 -1.10 -16.48 20.78
CA HIS A 91 -2.51 -16.67 20.42
C HIS A 91 -3.06 -17.95 21.02
N ASP A 92 -4.35 -17.91 21.35
CA ASP A 92 -5.09 -19.03 21.89
C ASP A 92 -5.32 -20.08 20.79
N SER A 93 -4.49 -21.12 20.82
CA SER A 93 -4.59 -22.27 19.92
C SER A 93 -5.93 -22.99 20.08
N GLN A 94 -6.65 -23.17 18.96
CA GLN A 94 -7.99 -23.76 18.95
C GLN A 94 -7.94 -25.28 18.76
N SER A 95 -9.06 -25.96 18.98
CA SER A 95 -9.20 -27.37 18.60
C SER A 95 -9.59 -27.50 17.12
N ASN A 96 -9.10 -28.53 16.43
CA ASN A 96 -9.50 -28.75 15.03
C ASN A 96 -11.03 -28.93 14.84
N SER A 97 -11.72 -29.43 15.87
CA SER A 97 -13.19 -29.54 15.89
C SER A 97 -13.91 -28.21 16.06
N SER A 98 -13.35 -27.25 16.80
CA SER A 98 -14.00 -25.97 17.08
C SER A 98 -13.97 -25.02 15.89
N LEU A 99 -13.06 -25.21 14.93
CA LEU A 99 -13.01 -24.43 13.69
C LEU A 99 -14.36 -24.37 12.98
N TRP A 100 -15.09 -25.49 12.92
CA TRP A 100 -16.44 -25.53 12.34
C TRP A 100 -17.45 -24.60 13.01
N THR A 101 -17.31 -24.40 14.32
CA THR A 101 -18.16 -23.48 15.07
C THR A 101 -17.72 -22.04 14.82
N HIS A 102 -16.41 -21.77 14.85
CA HIS A 102 -15.85 -20.43 14.66
C HIS A 102 -16.18 -19.84 13.30
N PHE A 103 -16.17 -20.66 12.23
CA PHE A 103 -16.58 -20.21 10.88
C PHE A 103 -17.97 -19.61 10.81
N GLN A 104 -18.89 -19.97 11.72
CA GLN A 104 -20.25 -19.41 11.75
C GLN A 104 -20.27 -17.92 12.13
N SER A 105 -19.19 -17.41 12.73
CA SER A 105 -19.01 -15.99 13.04
C SER A 105 -17.90 -15.35 12.23
N THR A 106 -16.80 -16.06 11.91
CA THR A 106 -15.65 -15.48 11.20
C THR A 106 -15.85 -15.38 9.70
N ASP A 107 -16.68 -16.23 9.08
CA ASP A 107 -16.79 -16.35 7.62
C ASP A 107 -18.27 -16.43 7.20
N VAL A 108 -19.12 -15.59 7.79
CA VAL A 108 -20.56 -15.55 7.52
C VAL A 108 -20.94 -14.40 6.59
N LYS A 109 -21.66 -14.71 5.52
CA LYS A 109 -22.23 -13.70 4.61
C LYS A 109 -23.49 -13.07 5.21
N THR A 110 -23.89 -11.92 4.68
CA THR A 110 -25.13 -11.23 5.08
C THR A 110 -26.41 -12.07 4.93
N ASN A 111 -26.42 -13.08 4.04
CA ASN A 111 -27.51 -14.03 3.85
C ASN A 111 -27.40 -15.28 4.77
N SER A 112 -26.50 -15.26 5.76
CA SER A 112 -26.20 -16.36 6.68
C SER A 112 -25.62 -17.63 6.04
N LYS A 113 -25.06 -17.52 4.84
CA LYS A 113 -24.30 -18.58 4.18
C LYS A 113 -22.81 -18.48 4.49
N VAL A 114 -22.09 -19.58 4.22
CA VAL A 114 -20.63 -19.62 4.32
C VAL A 114 -20.03 -18.64 3.29
N TRP A 115 -19.09 -17.81 3.73
CA TRP A 115 -18.24 -17.00 2.86
C TRP A 115 -17.05 -17.84 2.39
N ASP A 116 -17.27 -18.61 1.34
CA ASP A 116 -16.28 -19.52 0.77
C ASP A 116 -15.49 -18.83 -0.35
N MET A 117 -14.21 -18.54 -0.11
CA MET A 117 -13.33 -17.84 -1.06
C MET A 117 -13.02 -18.65 -2.35
N TYR A 118 -13.40 -19.93 -2.42
CA TYR A 118 -13.24 -20.80 -3.59
C TYR A 118 -14.53 -21.03 -4.39
N SER A 119 -15.68 -20.55 -3.92
CA SER A 119 -16.93 -20.57 -4.69
C SER A 119 -17.58 -19.19 -4.82
N ASP A 120 -17.32 -18.28 -3.88
CA ASP A 120 -17.92 -16.96 -3.88
C ASP A 120 -17.34 -16.07 -5.00
N ILE A 121 -18.18 -15.15 -5.48
CA ILE A 121 -17.84 -14.15 -6.48
C ILE A 121 -18.32 -12.81 -5.90
N PRO A 122 -17.43 -12.00 -5.28
CA PRO A 122 -17.77 -10.69 -4.76
C PRO A 122 -18.49 -9.82 -5.81
N ASP A 123 -19.53 -9.12 -5.40
CA ASP A 123 -20.47 -8.37 -6.27
C ASP A 123 -21.18 -9.18 -7.38
N GLY A 124 -20.94 -10.49 -7.44
CA GLY A 124 -21.50 -11.42 -8.41
C GLY A 124 -22.54 -12.36 -7.80
N THR A 125 -22.89 -13.38 -8.58
CA THR A 125 -23.72 -14.50 -8.10
C THR A 125 -22.85 -15.73 -8.04
N PRO A 126 -22.62 -16.30 -6.84
CA PRO A 126 -21.85 -17.54 -6.73
C PRO A 126 -22.58 -18.69 -7.43
N PRO A 127 -21.86 -19.66 -8.02
CA PRO A 127 -22.46 -20.83 -8.66
C PRO A 127 -23.27 -21.69 -7.69
N TYR A 128 -22.87 -21.71 -6.42
CA TYR A 128 -23.54 -22.40 -5.32
C TYR A 128 -23.16 -21.73 -3.99
N GLU A 129 -23.90 -22.04 -2.92
CA GLU A 129 -23.63 -21.51 -1.57
C GLU A 129 -23.84 -22.61 -0.52
N PHE A 130 -23.01 -22.61 0.52
CA PHE A 130 -23.09 -23.58 1.60
C PHE A 130 -23.82 -23.07 2.83
N THR A 131 -24.49 -23.99 3.51
CA THR A 131 -25.13 -23.78 4.81
C THR A 131 -24.25 -24.35 5.91
N PHE A 132 -23.90 -23.52 6.90
CA PHE A 132 -23.16 -23.97 8.07
C PHE A 132 -23.79 -25.21 8.71
N VAL A 133 -22.95 -26.08 9.27
CA VAL A 133 -23.30 -27.35 9.94
C VAL A 133 -23.85 -28.43 8.99
N THR A 134 -24.69 -28.05 8.03
CA THR A 134 -25.36 -28.98 7.11
C THR A 134 -24.42 -29.43 6.01
N ASP A 135 -23.72 -28.48 5.38
CA ASP A 135 -22.92 -28.72 4.18
C ASP A 135 -21.42 -28.81 4.51
N GLN A 136 -21.06 -29.17 5.76
CA GLN A 136 -19.67 -29.36 6.18
C GLN A 136 -19.27 -30.83 6.02
N CYS A 137 -18.14 -31.12 5.36
CA CYS A 137 -17.72 -32.51 5.19
C CYS A 137 -16.20 -32.70 4.99
N GLY A 138 -15.79 -33.96 4.78
CA GLY A 138 -14.42 -34.33 4.41
C GLY A 138 -14.33 -35.29 3.22
N ASN A 139 -15.45 -35.53 2.52
CA ASN A 139 -15.50 -36.38 1.33
C ASN A 139 -16.36 -35.70 0.26
N TYR A 140 -15.78 -35.42 -0.89
CA TYR A 140 -16.38 -34.68 -2.00
C TYR A 140 -15.88 -35.28 -3.32
N SER A 141 -16.65 -35.08 -4.39
CA SER A 141 -16.43 -35.64 -5.72
C SER A 141 -16.58 -34.62 -6.84
N GLN A 142 -17.22 -33.49 -6.55
CA GLN A 142 -17.39 -32.33 -7.43
C GLN A 142 -17.50 -31.03 -6.60
N GLU A 143 -17.35 -29.89 -7.27
CA GLU A 143 -17.67 -28.58 -6.73
C GLU A 143 -19.12 -28.52 -6.24
N GLY A 144 -19.35 -27.80 -5.13
CA GLY A 144 -20.66 -27.63 -4.52
C GLY A 144 -21.12 -28.80 -3.64
N ASP A 145 -20.31 -29.86 -3.47
CA ASP A 145 -20.68 -30.98 -2.61
C ASP A 145 -20.72 -30.57 -1.13
N CYS A 146 -19.68 -29.89 -0.64
CA CYS A 146 -19.57 -29.44 0.75
C CYS A 146 -18.38 -28.47 0.92
N TYR A 147 -18.35 -27.72 2.03
CA TYR A 147 -17.16 -26.98 2.45
C TYR A 147 -16.29 -27.79 3.43
N ASN A 148 -14.98 -27.49 3.42
CA ASN A 148 -13.95 -28.05 4.30
C ASN A 148 -12.99 -26.94 4.79
N ARG A 149 -12.13 -27.27 5.77
CA ARG A 149 -11.05 -26.38 6.22
C ARG A 149 -9.93 -26.34 5.18
N GLU A 150 -9.65 -25.16 4.67
CA GLU A 150 -8.50 -24.87 3.82
C GLU A 150 -7.40 -24.21 4.64
N HIS A 151 -6.20 -24.75 4.57
CA HIS A 151 -4.99 -24.14 5.12
C HIS A 151 -4.29 -23.38 3.99
N SER A 152 -4.54 -22.07 3.90
CA SER A 152 -3.99 -21.21 2.84
C SER A 152 -2.46 -21.24 2.80
N TRP A 153 -1.80 -21.30 3.95
CA TRP A 153 -0.45 -21.86 4.08
C TRP A 153 -0.56 -23.38 4.30
N PRO A 154 -0.24 -24.25 3.33
CA PRO A 154 -0.56 -25.68 3.41
C PRO A 154 -0.07 -26.33 4.69
N SER A 155 -0.94 -27.10 5.37
CA SER A 155 -0.56 -27.75 6.63
C SER A 155 0.58 -28.76 6.48
N SER A 156 0.75 -29.31 5.28
CA SER A 156 1.91 -30.15 4.94
C SER A 156 3.23 -29.42 5.05
N TRP A 157 3.28 -28.09 4.87
CA TRP A 157 4.53 -27.32 4.93
C TRP A 157 5.02 -27.11 6.38
N PHE A 158 4.21 -27.44 7.38
CA PHE A 158 4.57 -27.37 8.80
C PHE A 158 4.26 -28.66 9.56
N ASP A 159 4.14 -29.79 8.84
CA ASP A 159 3.88 -31.13 9.40
C ASP A 159 2.61 -31.23 10.26
N ASP A 160 1.54 -30.49 9.93
CA ASP A 160 0.28 -30.50 10.68
C ASP A 160 0.44 -30.10 12.18
N ASN A 161 1.52 -29.43 12.53
CA ASN A 161 1.82 -29.07 13.91
C ASN A 161 0.91 -27.95 14.44
N TYR A 162 0.73 -27.96 15.76
CA TYR A 162 0.08 -26.89 16.51
C TYR A 162 1.14 -25.86 16.95
N PRO A 163 0.79 -24.56 17.05
CA PRO A 163 -0.58 -24.04 16.98
C PRO A 163 -1.08 -23.71 15.56
N MET A 164 -0.20 -23.68 14.56
CA MET A 164 -0.47 -23.36 13.14
C MET A 164 -1.71 -24.05 12.63
N LYS A 165 -1.87 -25.36 12.86
CA LYS A 165 -2.99 -26.14 12.34
C LYS A 165 -4.38 -25.55 12.61
N THR A 166 -4.53 -24.74 13.65
CA THR A 166 -5.84 -24.19 14.05
C THR A 166 -5.87 -22.67 14.13
N ASP A 167 -4.85 -22.00 13.59
CA ASP A 167 -4.81 -20.54 13.51
C ASP A 167 -5.82 -20.02 12.46
N LEU A 168 -6.88 -19.40 12.93
CA LEU A 168 -7.96 -18.86 12.12
C LEU A 168 -7.49 -17.81 11.10
N TYR A 169 -6.33 -17.14 11.25
CA TYR A 169 -5.90 -16.18 10.23
C TYR A 169 -5.47 -16.78 8.90
N HIS A 170 -5.27 -18.10 8.84
CA HIS A 170 -4.93 -18.80 7.60
C HIS A 170 -5.79 -20.03 7.31
N VAL A 171 -6.71 -20.39 8.22
CA VAL A 171 -7.70 -21.46 7.98
C VAL A 171 -9.06 -20.87 7.59
N TYR A 172 -9.54 -21.23 6.40
CA TYR A 172 -10.81 -20.75 5.85
C TYR A 172 -11.79 -21.91 5.60
N PRO A 173 -13.12 -21.68 5.69
CA PRO A 173 -14.11 -22.62 5.19
C PRO A 173 -14.24 -22.47 3.68
N THR A 174 -13.76 -23.43 2.91
CA THR A 174 -13.83 -23.37 1.44
C THR A 174 -14.43 -24.60 0.81
N ASP A 175 -14.85 -24.54 -0.45
CA ASP A 175 -15.27 -25.70 -1.22
C ASP A 175 -14.22 -26.82 -1.12
N GLY A 176 -14.66 -28.00 -0.71
CA GLY A 176 -13.75 -29.13 -0.46
C GLY A 176 -13.09 -29.66 -1.74
N TYR A 177 -13.78 -29.63 -2.87
CA TYR A 177 -13.24 -30.08 -4.15
C TYR A 177 -12.22 -29.09 -4.70
N VAL A 178 -12.50 -27.78 -4.64
CA VAL A 178 -11.53 -26.75 -5.05
C VAL A 178 -10.29 -26.79 -4.16
N ASN A 179 -10.46 -26.92 -2.84
CA ASN A 179 -9.37 -27.16 -1.89
C ASN A 179 -8.54 -28.40 -2.29
N ASN A 180 -9.18 -29.51 -2.64
CA ASN A 180 -8.45 -30.69 -3.14
C ASN A 180 -7.68 -30.46 -4.44
N ARG A 181 -8.22 -29.63 -5.35
CA ARG A 181 -7.53 -29.24 -6.59
C ARG A 181 -6.34 -28.32 -6.30
N ARG A 182 -6.48 -27.41 -5.35
CA ARG A 182 -5.41 -26.56 -4.84
C ARG A 182 -4.29 -27.39 -4.22
N ALA A 183 -4.62 -28.46 -3.50
CA ALA A 183 -3.66 -29.37 -2.86
C ALA A 183 -2.66 -28.62 -1.96
N ASN A 184 -1.36 -28.80 -2.17
CA ASN A 184 -0.30 -28.03 -1.52
C ASN A 184 0.45 -27.14 -2.51
N TYR A 185 -0.17 -26.81 -3.65
CA TYR A 185 0.44 -25.93 -4.63
C TYR A 185 0.62 -24.52 -4.03
N PRO A 186 1.80 -23.90 -4.20
CA PRO A 186 1.98 -22.50 -3.86
C PRO A 186 0.98 -21.63 -4.64
N PHE A 187 0.60 -20.50 -4.06
CA PHE A 187 -0.11 -19.46 -4.80
C PHE A 187 0.80 -18.88 -5.90
N GLY A 188 0.19 -18.48 -7.01
CA GLY A 188 0.90 -17.92 -8.16
C GLY A 188 -0.08 -17.59 -9.29
N GLU A 189 0.39 -16.87 -10.31
CA GLU A 189 -0.43 -16.57 -11.49
C GLU A 189 -0.35 -17.69 -12.52
N VAL A 190 -1.49 -18.12 -13.05
CA VAL A 190 -1.57 -19.23 -14.00
C VAL A 190 -1.58 -18.71 -15.43
N GLY A 191 -0.52 -19.00 -16.19
CA GLY A 191 -0.45 -18.69 -17.61
C GLY A 191 -1.19 -19.70 -18.49
N THR A 192 -1.02 -20.99 -18.21
CA THR A 192 -1.76 -22.08 -18.89
C THR A 192 -2.45 -22.94 -17.85
N SER A 193 -3.79 -22.89 -17.83
CA SER A 193 -4.59 -23.66 -16.89
C SER A 193 -4.70 -25.14 -17.29
N THR A 194 -4.57 -26.02 -16.30
CA THR A 194 -4.89 -27.44 -16.39
C THR A 194 -6.27 -27.74 -15.80
N TRP A 195 -6.75 -26.87 -14.92
CA TRP A 195 -8.08 -26.90 -14.33
C TRP A 195 -8.53 -25.48 -13.94
N VAL A 196 -9.84 -25.24 -13.98
CA VAL A 196 -10.49 -23.97 -13.60
C VAL A 196 -11.76 -24.32 -12.83
N SER A 197 -11.97 -23.69 -11.67
CA SER A 197 -13.18 -23.83 -10.86
C SER A 197 -14.36 -23.07 -11.47
N GLU A 198 -15.56 -23.29 -10.95
CA GLU A 198 -16.76 -22.55 -11.36
C GLU A 198 -16.71 -21.06 -10.99
N ASN A 199 -15.99 -20.68 -9.92
CA ASN A 199 -15.78 -19.28 -9.57
C ASN A 199 -14.66 -18.60 -10.37
N GLY A 200 -13.79 -19.37 -11.04
CA GLY A 200 -12.71 -18.86 -11.89
C GLY A 200 -11.31 -19.03 -11.33
N SER A 201 -11.15 -19.58 -10.13
CA SER A 201 -9.84 -20.00 -9.59
C SER A 201 -9.20 -21.05 -10.50
N LYS A 202 -7.88 -21.08 -10.58
CA LYS A 202 -7.16 -21.90 -11.57
C LYS A 202 -6.06 -22.73 -10.92
N VAL A 203 -5.80 -23.88 -11.52
CA VAL A 203 -4.54 -24.63 -11.33
C VAL A 203 -3.85 -24.71 -12.68
N GLY A 204 -2.53 -24.48 -12.71
CA GLY A 204 -1.79 -24.52 -13.96
C GLY A 204 -0.32 -24.17 -13.81
N SER A 205 0.36 -24.03 -14.95
CA SER A 205 1.76 -23.63 -14.98
C SER A 205 1.90 -22.16 -14.59
N CYS A 206 2.84 -21.86 -13.69
CA CYS A 206 3.09 -20.48 -13.26
C CYS A 206 3.57 -19.61 -14.43
N SER A 207 3.14 -18.35 -14.45
CA SER A 207 3.58 -17.34 -15.43
C SER A 207 4.13 -16.06 -14.82
N TYR A 208 4.12 -15.93 -13.50
CA TYR A 208 4.74 -14.80 -12.82
C TYR A 208 6.27 -14.86 -12.99
N PRO A 209 6.99 -13.73 -13.12
CA PRO A 209 8.44 -13.72 -13.25
C PRO A 209 9.13 -14.57 -12.19
N ASP A 210 10.20 -15.31 -12.54
CA ASP A 210 10.95 -16.22 -11.66
C ASP A 210 10.14 -17.37 -11.00
N CYS A 211 8.87 -17.53 -11.34
CA CYS A 211 8.01 -18.59 -10.84
C CYS A 211 8.07 -19.82 -11.74
N GLU A 212 8.07 -21.01 -11.14
CA GLU A 212 8.11 -22.28 -11.88
C GLU A 212 7.04 -23.27 -11.37
N GLY A 213 6.85 -24.35 -12.13
CA GLY A 213 6.01 -25.47 -11.70
C GLY A 213 4.51 -25.18 -11.75
N THR A 214 3.76 -25.94 -10.94
CA THR A 214 2.30 -25.83 -10.84
C THR A 214 1.92 -24.96 -9.65
N VAL A 215 1.04 -24.00 -9.88
CA VAL A 215 0.51 -23.07 -8.88
C VAL A 215 -1.00 -23.06 -8.88
N PHE A 216 -1.58 -22.54 -7.80
CA PHE A 216 -2.99 -22.19 -7.71
C PHE A 216 -3.16 -20.67 -7.77
N GLU A 217 -4.07 -20.19 -8.62
CA GLU A 217 -4.43 -18.78 -8.73
C GLU A 217 -5.88 -18.60 -8.23
N PRO A 218 -6.13 -17.93 -7.09
CA PRO A 218 -7.47 -17.53 -6.70
C PRO A 218 -8.00 -16.44 -7.65
N ILE A 219 -9.30 -16.15 -7.60
CA ILE A 219 -9.86 -14.99 -8.32
C ILE A 219 -9.29 -13.67 -7.78
N ASP A 220 -9.35 -12.63 -8.59
CA ASP A 220 -8.73 -11.34 -8.28
C ASP A 220 -9.26 -10.72 -6.98
N ASP A 221 -10.56 -10.85 -6.69
CA ASP A 221 -11.22 -10.32 -5.49
C ASP A 221 -10.83 -10.99 -4.16
N TYR A 222 -9.93 -11.98 -4.19
CA TYR A 222 -9.39 -12.63 -2.98
C TYR A 222 -7.86 -12.70 -2.94
N LYS A 223 -7.18 -12.11 -3.94
CA LYS A 223 -5.72 -12.16 -4.02
C LYS A 223 -5.08 -11.39 -2.86
N GLY A 224 -5.66 -10.25 -2.48
CA GLY A 224 -5.22 -9.41 -1.37
C GLY A 224 -5.44 -10.07 -0.02
N ASP A 225 -6.60 -10.73 0.17
CA ASP A 225 -6.89 -11.51 1.37
C ASP A 225 -5.78 -12.55 1.62
N PHE A 226 -5.47 -13.38 0.62
CA PHE A 226 -4.44 -14.39 0.74
C PHE A 226 -3.03 -13.79 0.87
N ALA A 227 -2.76 -12.62 0.28
CA ALA A 227 -1.50 -11.91 0.49
C ALA A 227 -1.32 -11.50 1.95
N ARG A 228 -2.32 -10.87 2.56
CA ARG A 228 -2.31 -10.46 3.98
C ARG A 228 -2.27 -11.67 4.92
N THR A 229 -2.82 -12.81 4.53
CA THR A 229 -2.63 -14.08 5.24
C THR A 229 -1.18 -14.58 5.20
N TYR A 230 -0.52 -14.52 4.03
CA TYR A 230 0.89 -14.94 3.92
C TYR A 230 1.83 -14.02 4.68
N PHE A 231 1.58 -12.71 4.63
CA PHE A 231 2.29 -11.73 5.45
C PHE A 231 2.13 -12.03 6.94
N TYR A 232 0.89 -12.30 7.39
CA TYR A 232 0.61 -12.72 8.75
C TYR A 232 1.38 -14.00 9.13
N MET A 233 1.28 -15.07 8.33
CA MET A 233 1.96 -16.33 8.64
C MET A 233 3.48 -16.16 8.74
N SER A 234 4.06 -15.37 7.84
CA SER A 234 5.50 -15.07 7.85
C SER A 234 5.94 -14.31 9.11
N THR A 235 5.12 -13.37 9.57
CA THR A 235 5.42 -12.55 10.75
C THR A 235 5.10 -13.27 12.05
N ARG A 236 3.91 -13.87 12.16
CA ARG A 236 3.47 -14.59 13.35
C ARG A 236 4.44 -15.69 13.72
N TYR A 237 4.90 -16.48 12.77
CA TYR A 237 5.79 -17.63 13.02
C TYR A 237 7.27 -17.32 12.78
N PHE A 238 7.63 -16.04 12.67
CA PHE A 238 9.02 -15.63 12.52
C PHE A 238 9.89 -16.17 13.67
N GLY A 239 10.85 -17.03 13.34
CA GLY A 239 11.72 -17.69 14.34
C GLY A 239 11.10 -18.89 15.08
N GLU A 240 9.85 -19.25 14.78
CA GLU A 240 9.11 -20.41 15.34
C GLU A 240 8.89 -21.54 14.31
N ASP A 241 9.60 -21.51 13.21
CA ASP A 241 9.39 -22.29 11.98
C ASP A 241 10.32 -23.50 11.82
N SER A 242 10.90 -23.97 12.92
CA SER A 242 11.82 -25.11 12.92
C SER A 242 11.16 -26.35 12.31
N GLY A 243 11.73 -26.85 11.21
CA GLY A 243 11.25 -28.03 10.50
C GLY A 243 10.19 -27.75 9.43
N TRP A 244 9.86 -26.49 9.17
CA TRP A 244 8.99 -26.13 8.05
C TRP A 244 9.68 -26.36 6.71
N ASP A 245 8.87 -26.65 5.69
CA ASP A 245 9.33 -26.86 4.33
C ASP A 245 9.83 -25.56 3.69
N ALA A 246 10.67 -25.73 2.66
CA ALA A 246 11.02 -24.68 1.72
C ALA A 246 10.48 -25.02 0.33
N ASN A 247 9.91 -24.03 -0.35
CA ASN A 247 9.45 -24.14 -1.74
C ASN A 247 9.74 -22.84 -2.51
N GLN A 248 9.09 -22.58 -3.64
CA GLN A 248 9.36 -21.36 -4.42
C GLN A 248 8.93 -20.06 -3.71
N MET A 249 7.89 -20.13 -2.87
CA MET A 249 7.38 -18.96 -2.16
C MET A 249 8.09 -18.72 -0.84
N VAL A 250 8.49 -19.79 -0.14
CA VAL A 250 8.92 -19.69 1.27
C VAL A 250 10.17 -20.51 1.57
N ASP A 251 10.91 -20.11 2.60
CA ASP A 251 11.94 -20.88 3.29
C ASP A 251 11.63 -20.85 4.79
N GLY A 252 10.96 -21.90 5.30
CA GLY A 252 10.32 -21.81 6.60
C GLY A 252 9.23 -20.74 6.60
N ALA A 253 9.19 -19.87 7.61
CA ALA A 253 8.29 -18.72 7.67
C ALA A 253 8.78 -17.52 6.83
N GLU A 254 10.00 -17.54 6.27
CA GLU A 254 10.47 -16.43 5.44
C GLU A 254 9.88 -16.48 4.03
N LEU A 255 9.37 -15.33 3.57
CA LEU A 255 8.95 -15.15 2.19
C LEU A 255 10.17 -14.92 1.30
N LYS A 256 10.26 -15.65 0.19
CA LYS A 256 11.31 -15.45 -0.83
C LYS A 256 11.00 -14.21 -1.69
N PRO A 257 12.01 -13.63 -2.37
CA PRO A 257 11.82 -12.42 -3.19
C PRO A 257 10.65 -12.52 -4.20
N LEU A 258 10.51 -13.67 -4.85
CA LEU A 258 9.39 -13.99 -5.73
C LEU A 258 8.03 -13.82 -5.03
N ALA A 259 7.89 -14.42 -3.84
CA ALA A 259 6.65 -14.35 -3.06
C ALA A 259 6.36 -12.93 -2.60
N VAL A 260 7.38 -12.21 -2.13
CA VAL A 260 7.23 -10.82 -1.72
C VAL A 260 6.67 -10.00 -2.88
N ASN A 261 7.27 -10.07 -4.07
CA ASN A 261 6.79 -9.31 -5.22
C ASN A 261 5.35 -9.67 -5.60
N LEU A 262 5.04 -10.96 -5.75
CA LEU A 262 3.70 -11.43 -6.09
C LEU A 262 2.65 -10.99 -5.08
N LEU A 263 2.93 -11.19 -3.78
CA LEU A 263 1.98 -10.90 -2.71
C LEU A 263 1.80 -9.38 -2.52
N MET A 264 2.84 -8.57 -2.77
CA MET A 264 2.72 -7.11 -2.78
C MET A 264 1.86 -6.64 -3.96
N ASP A 265 2.06 -7.19 -5.16
CA ASP A 265 1.21 -6.87 -6.33
C ASP A 265 -0.27 -7.20 -6.05
N TRP A 266 -0.51 -8.35 -5.42
CA TRP A 266 -1.85 -8.79 -5.01
C TRP A 266 -2.44 -7.90 -3.92
N HIS A 267 -1.65 -7.56 -2.89
CA HIS A 267 -2.06 -6.68 -1.80
C HIS A 267 -2.46 -5.27 -2.27
N GLU A 268 -1.74 -4.71 -3.25
CA GLU A 268 -2.04 -3.39 -3.82
C GLU A 268 -3.25 -3.42 -4.76
N SER A 269 -3.39 -4.48 -5.54
CA SER A 269 -4.46 -4.63 -6.52
C SER A 269 -5.82 -4.96 -5.89
N ASP A 270 -5.78 -5.61 -4.72
CA ASP A 270 -6.96 -6.01 -3.93
C ASP A 270 -6.82 -5.49 -2.48
N PRO A 271 -7.22 -4.21 -2.23
CA PRO A 271 -7.14 -3.57 -0.92
C PRO A 271 -7.96 -4.29 0.15
N VAL A 272 -7.69 -3.97 1.42
CA VAL A 272 -8.43 -4.55 2.57
C VAL A 272 -9.93 -4.35 2.39
N SER A 273 -10.68 -5.45 2.48
CA SER A 273 -12.14 -5.48 2.34
C SER A 273 -12.86 -5.46 3.69
N GLU A 274 -14.15 -5.10 3.69
CA GLU A 274 -14.98 -5.15 4.91
C GLU A 274 -15.04 -6.57 5.50
N LYS A 275 -15.06 -7.58 4.64
CA LYS A 275 -14.99 -9.00 5.04
C LYS A 275 -13.77 -9.28 5.91
N GLU A 276 -12.62 -8.72 5.54
CA GLU A 276 -11.39 -8.92 6.29
C GLU A 276 -11.38 -8.18 7.61
N LEU A 277 -11.90 -6.95 7.65
CA LEU A 277 -12.04 -6.18 8.89
C LEU A 277 -12.97 -6.91 9.88
N ASP A 278 -14.15 -7.33 9.42
CA ASP A 278 -15.12 -8.14 10.18
C ASP A 278 -14.47 -9.41 10.72
N ARG A 279 -13.76 -10.12 9.85
CA ARG A 279 -13.09 -11.36 10.22
C ARG A 279 -11.94 -11.13 11.20
N ASN A 280 -11.16 -10.07 11.05
CA ASN A 280 -10.05 -9.74 11.93
C ASN A 280 -10.54 -9.46 13.35
N GLU A 281 -11.67 -8.76 13.49
CA GLU A 281 -12.30 -8.50 14.77
C GLU A 281 -12.79 -9.78 15.45
N VAL A 282 -13.57 -10.59 14.74
CA VAL A 282 -14.11 -11.83 15.32
C VAL A 282 -13.01 -12.85 15.64
N VAL A 283 -11.97 -12.93 14.81
CA VAL A 283 -10.82 -13.81 15.10
C VAL A 283 -10.04 -13.29 16.31
N TYR A 284 -9.88 -11.99 16.48
CA TYR A 284 -9.27 -11.40 17.67
C TYR A 284 -10.01 -11.79 18.95
N GLU A 285 -11.35 -11.76 18.96
CA GLU A 285 -12.15 -12.21 20.11
C GLU A 285 -11.94 -13.70 20.46
N ILE A 286 -11.57 -14.53 19.47
CA ILE A 286 -11.41 -15.98 19.62
C ILE A 286 -9.97 -16.38 19.98
N GLN A 287 -8.98 -15.78 19.34
CA GLN A 287 -7.56 -16.17 19.46
C GLN A 287 -6.71 -15.17 20.25
N GLY A 288 -7.21 -13.95 20.50
CA GLY A 288 -6.50 -12.93 21.27
C GLY A 288 -5.40 -12.17 20.52
N ASN A 289 -5.19 -12.45 19.23
CA ASN A 289 -4.24 -11.74 18.38
C ASN A 289 -4.90 -11.21 17.09
N ARG A 290 -4.30 -10.19 16.48
CA ARG A 290 -4.79 -9.54 15.25
C ARG A 290 -3.89 -9.83 14.05
N ASN A 291 -4.42 -9.75 12.83
CA ASN A 291 -3.59 -9.67 11.64
C ASN A 291 -3.18 -8.20 11.38
N PRO A 292 -1.90 -7.84 11.62
CA PRO A 292 -1.45 -6.46 11.49
C PRO A 292 -1.53 -5.92 10.07
N TYR A 293 -1.53 -6.78 9.06
CA TYR A 293 -1.61 -6.36 7.66
C TYR A 293 -3.04 -6.11 7.17
N ILE A 294 -4.04 -6.47 7.99
CA ILE A 294 -5.44 -6.08 7.78
C ILE A 294 -5.71 -4.76 8.51
N ASP A 295 -5.26 -4.62 9.76
CA ASP A 295 -5.44 -3.39 10.55
C ASP A 295 -4.60 -2.22 10.00
N HIS A 296 -3.37 -2.52 9.58
CA HIS A 296 -2.38 -1.58 9.05
C HIS A 296 -1.77 -2.11 7.74
N PRO A 297 -2.50 -2.04 6.61
CA PRO A 297 -2.01 -2.55 5.33
C PRO A 297 -0.65 -1.94 4.92
N GLU A 298 -0.38 -0.69 5.29
CA GLU A 298 0.90 -0.02 5.07
C GLU A 298 2.10 -0.73 5.73
N TYR A 299 1.89 -1.60 6.73
CA TYR A 299 2.97 -2.38 7.33
C TYR A 299 3.57 -3.39 6.36
N ALA A 300 2.86 -3.82 5.32
CA ALA A 300 3.43 -4.70 4.30
C ALA A 300 4.60 -4.02 3.58
N ASP A 301 4.40 -2.80 3.09
CA ASP A 301 5.47 -1.98 2.50
C ASP A 301 6.60 -1.71 3.51
N ARG A 302 6.25 -1.36 4.75
CA ARG A 302 7.26 -1.06 5.78
C ARG A 302 8.09 -2.27 6.20
N VAL A 303 7.60 -3.50 6.05
CA VAL A 303 8.37 -4.71 6.34
C VAL A 303 9.19 -5.15 5.12
N TRP A 304 8.56 -5.26 3.95
CA TRP A 304 9.16 -5.93 2.79
C TRP A 304 9.77 -4.99 1.74
N ARG A 305 9.42 -3.70 1.76
CA ARG A 305 10.03 -2.67 0.90
C ARG A 305 10.84 -1.65 1.70
N ALA A 306 11.27 -1.98 2.91
CA ALA A 306 12.12 -1.10 3.69
C ALA A 306 13.55 -1.06 3.16
N ALA A 307 14.12 0.14 3.09
CA ALA A 307 15.52 0.36 2.79
C ALA A 307 16.15 1.40 3.71
N THR A 308 17.48 1.38 3.76
CA THR A 308 18.29 2.40 4.42
C THR A 308 19.33 2.93 3.45
N ILE A 309 19.26 4.24 3.18
CA ILE A 309 20.14 4.94 2.24
C ILE A 309 21.04 5.89 3.01
N ASN A 310 22.35 5.75 2.82
CA ASN A 310 23.33 6.66 3.39
C ASN A 310 23.59 7.83 2.43
N VAL A 311 23.16 9.03 2.82
CA VAL A 311 23.36 10.26 2.05
C VAL A 311 24.53 11.04 2.62
N VAL A 312 25.49 11.42 1.77
CA VAL A 312 26.67 12.20 2.16
C VAL A 312 26.44 13.67 1.86
N SER A 313 26.74 14.55 2.81
CA SER A 313 26.64 16.00 2.67
C SER A 313 28.01 16.66 2.86
N LEU A 314 28.30 17.68 2.06
CA LEU A 314 29.49 18.51 2.20
C LEU A 314 29.25 19.69 3.15
N GLU A 315 30.33 20.33 3.60
CA GLU A 315 30.23 21.61 4.30
C GLU A 315 29.60 22.67 3.38
N ASN A 316 28.72 23.50 3.93
CA ASN A 316 27.95 24.53 3.24
C ASN A 316 26.78 23.97 2.40
N TRP A 317 26.53 24.55 1.22
CA TRP A 317 25.31 24.29 0.44
C TRP A 317 25.40 22.97 -0.31
N ASN A 318 24.33 22.19 -0.26
CA ASN A 318 24.17 20.92 -0.96
C ASN A 318 22.82 20.92 -1.66
N MET A 319 22.72 20.15 -2.76
CA MET A 319 21.45 19.81 -3.37
C MET A 319 21.02 18.44 -2.84
N VAL A 320 19.88 18.40 -2.17
CA VAL A 320 19.34 17.21 -1.51
C VAL A 320 17.95 16.87 -2.05
N GLY A 321 17.51 15.64 -1.81
CA GLY A 321 16.16 15.17 -2.12
C GLY A 321 15.74 14.08 -1.16
N LEU A 322 14.50 13.61 -1.27
CA LEU A 322 13.95 12.55 -0.43
C LEU A 322 13.86 11.23 -1.22
N PRO A 323 14.74 10.25 -0.95
CA PRO A 323 14.82 9.03 -1.76
C PRO A 323 13.88 7.91 -1.31
N LEU A 324 13.27 8.03 -0.13
CA LEU A 324 12.43 7.00 0.49
C LEU A 324 11.15 7.67 1.00
N ALA A 325 10.04 6.94 1.03
CA ALA A 325 8.86 7.38 1.76
C ALA A 325 9.10 7.18 3.26
N VAL A 326 8.87 8.24 4.05
CA VAL A 326 9.23 8.33 5.46
C VAL A 326 8.06 8.87 6.28
N ASP A 327 8.01 8.55 7.57
CA ASP A 327 6.91 8.98 8.47
C ASP A 327 6.92 10.49 8.72
N ASP A 328 8.12 11.11 8.85
CA ASP A 328 8.28 12.54 9.09
C ASP A 328 9.24 13.16 8.05
N PRO A 329 8.72 13.84 7.01
CA PRO A 329 9.52 14.45 5.95
C PRO A 329 10.17 15.79 6.35
N SER A 330 10.07 16.22 7.61
CA SER A 330 10.77 17.41 8.12
C SER A 330 12.27 17.33 7.83
N TYR A 331 12.85 18.36 7.20
CA TYR A 331 14.27 18.31 6.85
C TYR A 331 15.20 18.26 8.06
N GLN A 332 14.75 18.66 9.25
CA GLN A 332 15.53 18.52 10.48
C GLN A 332 15.44 17.11 11.08
N THR A 333 14.39 16.35 10.73
CA THR A 333 14.30 14.92 11.03
C THR A 333 15.15 14.13 10.06
N ILE A 334 15.05 14.42 8.76
CA ILE A 334 15.80 13.72 7.70
C ILE A 334 17.29 14.10 7.68
N PHE A 335 17.62 15.38 7.90
CA PHE A 335 18.99 15.89 7.95
C PHE A 335 19.27 16.66 9.25
N PRO A 336 19.45 15.98 10.40
CA PRO A 336 19.58 16.62 11.72
C PRO A 336 20.81 17.54 11.88
N SER A 337 21.85 17.34 11.07
CA SER A 337 23.06 18.18 11.07
C SER A 337 22.93 19.46 10.21
N SER A 338 21.79 19.65 9.55
CA SER A 338 21.55 20.81 8.70
C SER A 338 21.30 22.09 9.49
N VAL A 339 21.58 23.24 8.87
CA VAL A 339 21.36 24.55 9.46
C VAL A 339 19.87 24.90 9.39
N GLY A 340 19.28 25.22 10.54
CA GLY A 340 17.87 25.63 10.61
C GLY A 340 17.53 26.82 9.71
N GLY A 341 16.39 26.75 9.02
CA GLY A 341 15.88 27.78 8.11
C GLY A 341 16.62 27.88 6.78
N THR A 342 17.28 26.79 6.35
CA THR A 342 18.07 26.77 5.12
C THR A 342 17.59 25.81 4.04
N LEU A 343 16.41 25.22 4.20
CA LEU A 343 15.78 24.42 3.14
C LEU A 343 15.08 25.34 2.13
N TYR A 344 15.44 25.23 0.85
CA TYR A 344 14.82 26.00 -0.22
C TYR A 344 14.52 25.15 -1.45
N SER A 345 13.27 25.18 -1.91
CA SER A 345 12.87 24.73 -3.25
C SER A 345 13.09 25.83 -4.29
N TYR A 346 12.87 25.52 -5.57
CA TYR A 346 12.94 26.51 -6.66
C TYR A 346 11.73 26.44 -7.60
N ASN A 347 11.05 27.58 -7.74
CA ASN A 347 10.01 27.79 -8.76
C ASN A 347 10.08 29.24 -9.26
N GLY A 348 11.04 29.51 -10.16
CA GLY A 348 11.37 30.86 -10.65
C GLY A 348 12.09 31.76 -9.63
N ALA A 349 11.93 31.48 -8.34
CA ALA A 349 12.68 32.03 -7.21
C ALA A 349 12.88 30.94 -6.15
N TYR A 350 13.79 31.18 -5.20
CA TYR A 350 13.95 30.31 -4.04
C TYR A 350 12.80 30.51 -3.06
N ILE A 351 12.18 29.41 -2.65
CA ILE A 351 11.05 29.38 -1.72
C ILE A 351 11.51 28.64 -0.47
N PRO A 352 11.38 29.22 0.74
CA PRO A 352 11.74 28.53 1.97
C PRO A 352 10.72 27.44 2.27
N GLU A 353 11.22 26.27 2.66
CA GLU A 353 10.42 25.08 2.94
C GLU A 353 10.76 24.51 4.33
N THR A 354 9.90 23.62 4.84
CA THR A 354 10.12 22.92 6.12
C THR A 354 10.12 21.41 6.00
N GLU A 355 9.69 20.88 4.86
CA GLU A 355 9.54 19.45 4.59
C GLU A 355 10.06 19.16 3.19
N LEU A 356 10.48 17.92 2.97
CA LEU A 356 10.90 17.41 1.68
C LEU A 356 9.73 16.68 1.02
N ILE A 357 9.53 16.89 -0.27
CA ILE A 357 8.58 16.14 -1.09
C ILE A 357 9.38 15.23 -2.02
N GLN A 358 8.97 13.97 -2.16
CA GLN A 358 9.63 13.04 -3.08
C GLN A 358 9.53 13.56 -4.52
N GLY A 359 10.64 13.49 -5.25
CA GLY A 359 10.76 14.00 -6.62
C GLY A 359 11.23 15.45 -6.70
N ASP A 360 11.07 16.23 -5.63
CA ASP A 360 11.54 17.62 -5.57
C ASP A 360 13.00 17.69 -5.10
N GLY A 361 13.78 18.57 -5.74
CA GLY A 361 15.14 18.90 -5.31
C GLY A 361 15.17 20.16 -4.44
N TYR A 362 16.06 20.19 -3.44
CA TYR A 362 16.19 21.31 -2.51
C TYR A 362 17.63 21.75 -2.32
N TRP A 363 17.81 23.03 -2.04
CA TRP A 363 19.03 23.52 -1.40
C TRP A 363 18.94 23.34 0.10
N LEU A 364 20.00 22.82 0.70
CA LEU A 364 20.13 22.72 2.14
C LEU A 364 21.57 23.00 2.57
N ARG A 365 21.75 23.71 3.70
CA ARG A 365 23.08 24.09 4.19
C ARG A 365 23.49 23.26 5.41
N PHE A 366 24.75 22.84 5.46
CA PHE A 366 25.37 22.14 6.58
C PHE A 366 26.55 22.94 7.14
N GLN A 367 26.81 22.82 8.45
CA GLN A 367 27.94 23.50 9.11
C GLN A 367 29.27 22.78 8.88
N GLU A 368 29.22 21.48 8.67
CA GLU A 368 30.36 20.59 8.44
C GLU A 368 29.94 19.46 7.49
N ALA A 369 30.91 18.83 6.85
CA ALA A 369 30.65 17.64 6.05
C ALA A 369 30.29 16.45 6.94
N GLY A 370 29.44 15.55 6.45
CA GLY A 370 28.96 14.40 7.21
C GLY A 370 28.11 13.46 6.36
N SER A 371 27.42 12.54 7.02
CA SER A 371 26.46 11.66 6.39
C SER A 371 25.28 11.41 7.31
N VAL A 372 24.14 11.03 6.71
CA VAL A 372 22.95 10.58 7.43
C VAL A 372 22.45 9.28 6.81
N GLN A 373 21.92 8.39 7.65
CA GLN A 373 21.17 7.23 7.20
C GLN A 373 19.69 7.58 7.23
N ILE A 374 19.04 7.47 6.09
CA ILE A 374 17.60 7.66 5.93
C ILE A 374 17.00 6.27 5.79
N THR A 375 16.05 5.93 6.65
CA THR A 375 15.31 4.67 6.62
C THR A 375 13.85 4.95 6.30
N GLY A 376 13.27 4.15 5.42
CA GLY A 376 11.89 4.31 4.95
C GLY A 376 11.52 3.24 3.93
N VAL A 377 10.39 3.43 3.25
CA VAL A 377 9.91 2.54 2.18
C VAL A 377 10.53 2.95 0.85
N GLU A 378 11.01 1.97 0.09
CA GLU A 378 11.52 2.14 -1.26
C GLU A 378 10.45 2.74 -2.18
N THR A 379 10.90 3.58 -3.10
CA THR A 379 10.10 4.21 -4.13
C THR A 379 10.71 3.79 -5.44
N ASP A 380 9.97 2.99 -6.21
CA ASP A 380 10.46 2.48 -7.49
C ASP A 380 10.05 3.37 -8.67
N GLN A 381 9.09 4.27 -8.46
CA GLN A 381 8.59 5.15 -9.49
C GLN A 381 8.13 6.51 -8.92
N LEU A 382 8.45 7.58 -9.65
CA LEU A 382 7.97 8.93 -9.39
C LEU A 382 7.50 9.62 -10.68
N TYR A 383 6.42 10.38 -10.55
CA TYR A 383 5.92 11.30 -11.56
C TYR A 383 6.30 12.73 -11.15
N ILE A 384 7.08 13.40 -11.97
CA ILE A 384 7.61 14.73 -11.64
C ILE A 384 7.09 15.74 -12.67
N LEU A 385 6.35 16.74 -12.16
CA LEU A 385 5.85 17.84 -12.98
C LEU A 385 6.96 18.88 -13.19
N LEU A 386 7.35 19.08 -14.45
CA LEU A 386 8.28 20.12 -14.85
C LEU A 386 7.54 21.39 -15.28
N THR A 387 8.17 22.53 -15.05
CA THR A 387 7.79 23.84 -15.60
C THR A 387 8.79 24.32 -16.64
N GLU A 388 8.38 25.24 -17.53
CA GLU A 388 9.31 25.82 -18.52
C GLU A 388 10.49 26.52 -17.81
N GLY A 389 11.72 26.17 -18.18
CA GLY A 389 12.92 26.70 -17.56
C GLY A 389 13.59 25.72 -16.60
N TRP A 390 14.21 26.23 -15.54
CA TRP A 390 14.98 25.43 -14.60
C TRP A 390 14.09 24.87 -13.48
N ASN A 391 14.22 23.58 -13.21
CA ASN A 391 13.52 22.86 -12.15
C ASN A 391 14.57 22.16 -11.27
N MET A 392 14.27 22.01 -9.98
CA MET A 392 15.06 21.17 -9.08
C MET A 392 14.29 19.88 -8.83
N ILE A 393 14.92 18.74 -9.15
CA ILE A 393 14.32 17.41 -9.01
C ILE A 393 15.20 16.53 -8.13
N SER A 394 14.66 15.42 -7.61
CA SER A 394 15.42 14.35 -6.99
C SER A 394 15.10 13.00 -7.61
N GLY A 395 16.03 12.05 -7.45
CA GLY A 395 15.84 10.66 -7.86
C GLY A 395 14.95 9.86 -6.91
N ILE A 396 14.82 8.57 -7.23
CA ILE A 396 14.13 7.54 -6.45
C ILE A 396 15.09 6.81 -5.49
N SER A 397 14.69 5.66 -4.93
CA SER A 397 15.51 4.88 -3.98
C SER A 397 16.73 4.18 -4.60
N SER A 398 16.80 4.12 -5.92
CA SER A 398 17.90 3.53 -6.68
C SER A 398 18.57 4.54 -7.61
N GLU A 399 19.82 4.26 -7.99
CA GLU A 399 20.53 5.06 -8.99
C GLU A 399 19.85 4.95 -10.35
N ILE A 400 19.49 6.10 -10.94
CA ILE A 400 18.87 6.15 -12.26
C ILE A 400 19.79 6.83 -13.26
N ASN A 401 20.12 6.12 -14.34
CA ASN A 401 20.77 6.77 -15.47
C ASN A 401 19.80 7.77 -16.10
N VAL A 402 20.27 8.99 -16.37
CA VAL A 402 19.47 10.07 -16.98
C VAL A 402 18.85 9.64 -18.31
N SER A 403 19.50 8.74 -19.06
CA SER A 403 18.95 8.20 -20.32
C SER A 403 17.74 7.28 -20.13
N ASN A 404 17.46 6.82 -18.90
CA ASN A 404 16.29 6.01 -18.56
C ASN A 404 15.10 6.84 -18.08
N ILE A 405 15.23 8.16 -17.93
CA ILE A 405 14.10 9.03 -17.60
C ILE A 405 13.11 8.99 -18.77
N ILE A 406 11.86 8.65 -18.47
CA ILE A 406 10.80 8.62 -19.47
C ILE A 406 10.25 10.05 -19.59
N ASP A 407 10.50 10.67 -20.74
CA ASP A 407 10.07 12.02 -21.08
C ASP A 407 9.17 11.95 -22.32
N PRO A 408 7.86 11.68 -22.14
CA PRO A 408 6.95 11.40 -23.24
C PRO A 408 6.77 12.59 -24.19
N ASP A 409 6.91 13.81 -23.67
CA ASP A 409 6.73 15.06 -24.41
C ASP A 409 8.05 15.69 -24.89
N GLY A 410 9.21 15.06 -24.61
CA GLY A 410 10.52 15.57 -25.00
C GLY A 410 10.85 16.93 -24.36
N LEU A 411 10.45 17.12 -23.11
CA LEU A 411 10.58 18.33 -22.33
C LEU A 411 12.04 18.64 -21.96
N ILE A 412 12.81 17.63 -21.57
CA ILE A 412 14.18 17.78 -21.03
C ILE A 412 15.12 18.24 -22.15
N LEU A 413 15.78 19.38 -21.93
CA LEU A 413 16.78 19.86 -22.86
C LEU A 413 18.07 19.02 -22.77
N PRO A 414 18.70 18.64 -23.91
CA PRO A 414 19.93 17.87 -23.89
C PRO A 414 21.07 18.55 -23.11
N ASN A 415 21.83 17.76 -22.35
CA ASN A 415 22.94 18.22 -21.50
C ASN A 415 22.52 19.30 -20.47
N SER A 416 21.28 19.23 -19.97
CA SER A 416 20.76 20.21 -19.01
C SER A 416 20.62 19.70 -17.59
N ILE A 417 21.10 18.49 -17.29
CA ILE A 417 21.04 17.91 -15.95
C ILE A 417 22.36 18.14 -15.21
N TYR A 418 22.27 18.81 -14.06
CA TYR A 418 23.44 19.21 -13.28
C TYR A 418 23.26 18.88 -11.80
N GLY A 419 24.25 18.21 -11.22
CA GLY A 419 24.41 18.11 -9.77
C GLY A 419 25.28 19.24 -9.22
N PHE A 420 25.42 19.28 -7.90
CA PHE A 420 26.26 20.26 -7.22
C PHE A 420 27.13 19.62 -6.13
N SER A 421 28.43 19.96 -6.13
CA SER A 421 29.36 19.64 -5.05
C SER A 421 30.00 20.92 -4.51
N THR A 422 31.25 21.22 -4.86
CA THR A 422 31.83 22.57 -4.68
C THR A 422 31.52 23.46 -5.89
N ASN A 423 31.26 22.85 -7.05
CA ASN A 423 30.83 23.51 -8.28
C ASN A 423 29.74 22.66 -8.94
N TYR A 424 29.02 23.25 -9.89
CA TYR A 424 28.11 22.49 -10.76
C TYR A 424 28.89 21.52 -11.64
N PHE A 425 28.32 20.33 -11.83
CA PHE A 425 28.83 19.31 -12.73
C PHE A 425 27.68 18.70 -13.52
N ALA A 426 27.91 18.34 -14.79
CA ALA A 426 26.92 17.60 -15.57
C ALA A 426 26.77 16.20 -14.97
N SER A 427 25.54 15.74 -14.78
CA SER A 427 25.27 14.41 -14.24
C SER A 427 24.57 13.53 -15.26
N ASP A 428 25.08 12.30 -15.41
CA ASP A 428 24.44 11.24 -16.20
C ASP A 428 23.68 10.26 -15.31
N ILE A 429 23.73 10.45 -13.98
CA ILE A 429 23.12 9.59 -12.96
C ILE A 429 22.40 10.49 -11.93
N LEU A 430 21.22 10.05 -11.50
CA LEU A 430 20.52 10.56 -10.34
C LEU A 430 20.77 9.60 -9.17
N GLU A 431 21.53 10.05 -8.18
CA GLU A 431 21.84 9.30 -6.97
C GLU A 431 20.76 9.51 -5.91
N PRO A 432 20.34 8.47 -5.18
CA PRO A 432 19.36 8.60 -4.11
C PRO A 432 19.79 9.62 -3.04
N GLY A 433 18.87 10.50 -2.65
CA GLY A 433 19.08 11.51 -1.60
C GLY A 433 19.71 12.81 -2.09
N HIS A 434 20.06 12.89 -3.37
CA HIS A 434 20.64 14.08 -3.99
C HIS A 434 19.63 14.81 -4.88
N GLY A 435 19.78 16.14 -4.93
CA GLY A 435 19.00 17.02 -5.80
C GLY A 435 19.78 17.39 -7.07
N TYR A 436 19.04 17.64 -8.16
CA TYR A 436 19.60 17.94 -9.48
C TYR A 436 18.82 19.07 -10.14
N TRP A 437 19.53 19.91 -10.89
CA TRP A 437 18.91 20.85 -11.81
C TRP A 437 18.57 20.13 -13.10
N VAL A 438 17.40 20.40 -13.66
CA VAL A 438 17.00 20.00 -15.01
C VAL A 438 16.37 21.19 -15.72
N ARG A 439 16.65 21.37 -17.02
CA ARG A 439 16.01 22.41 -17.81
C ARG A 439 14.97 21.83 -18.75
N SER A 440 13.75 22.31 -18.64
CA SER A 440 12.62 21.91 -19.49
C SER A 440 12.30 22.99 -20.53
N SER A 441 11.82 22.54 -21.70
CA SER A 441 11.28 23.38 -22.78
C SER A 441 9.82 23.79 -22.59
N GLY A 442 9.11 23.21 -21.62
CA GLY A 442 7.69 23.45 -21.39
C GLY A 442 7.18 22.91 -20.06
N ILE A 443 5.86 22.89 -19.89
CA ILE A 443 5.20 22.26 -18.75
C ILE A 443 4.76 20.86 -19.16
N GLY A 444 5.03 19.88 -18.30
CA GLY A 444 4.59 18.50 -18.49
C GLY A 444 5.28 17.56 -17.50
N GLU A 445 4.99 16.27 -17.60
CA GLU A 445 5.41 15.27 -16.63
C GLU A 445 6.53 14.39 -17.18
N ILE A 446 7.51 14.08 -16.33
CA ILE A 446 8.50 13.04 -16.59
C ILE A 446 8.31 11.91 -15.58
N ILE A 447 8.73 10.70 -15.95
CA ILE A 447 8.66 9.53 -15.08
C ILE A 447 10.09 9.05 -14.82
N ILE A 448 10.42 8.94 -13.54
CA ILE A 448 11.62 8.27 -13.07
C ILE A 448 11.17 6.93 -12.52
N THR A 449 11.64 5.83 -13.11
CA THR A 449 11.28 4.47 -12.68
C THR A 449 12.50 3.58 -12.70
N VAL A 450 12.56 2.58 -11.80
CA VAL A 450 13.53 1.51 -11.92
C VAL A 450 13.36 0.87 -13.31
N PRO A 451 14.44 0.69 -14.08
CA PRO A 451 14.36 -0.03 -15.35
C PRO A 451 13.82 -1.43 -15.10
N ALA A 452 13.01 -1.97 -16.02
CA ALA A 452 12.44 -3.32 -15.93
C ALA A 452 13.51 -4.45 -16.03
N SER A 453 14.75 -4.22 -15.59
CA SER A 453 15.87 -5.15 -15.72
C SER A 453 16.49 -5.55 -14.37
N ARG A 454 15.67 -5.68 -13.31
CA ARG A 454 15.89 -6.72 -12.29
C ARG A 454 15.18 -8.02 -12.73
N GLU A 455 15.36 -8.38 -14.00
CA GLU A 455 15.02 -9.70 -14.56
C GLU A 455 16.19 -10.66 -14.34
#